data_AF-A0AA50CR87-F1
#
_entry.id   AF-A0AA50CR87-F1
#
_cell.length_a   1.000
_cell.length_b   1.000
_cell.length_c   1.000
_cell.angle_alpha   90.00
_cell.angle_beta   90.00
_cell.angle_gamma   90.00
#
_symmetry.space_group_name_H-M   'P 1'
#
loop_
_entity.id
_entity.type
_entity.pdbx_description
1 polymer ?
#
loop_
_entity_poly.entity_id
_entity_poly.type
_entity_poly.pdbx_seq_one_letter_code
_entity_poly.pdbx_strand_id
1 'polypeptide(L)'
;MPLLIAEVPEQSLKGALKALAPFVPPENLKLFSALAPPEDESDDELTQLAQKVVEAVRPKPTQPLRKEALRKLLGGHDTFTNQGGEADPVLRNAMGAISKALRTVFAHDQAVRRLAIPKKTQFPDGTYRGTVYSVTPLGARVRDLLKAEKAI
;
A
#
# COMPACT_ATOMS: atom_id res chain seq x y z
N MET A 1 7.55 30.19 5.70
CA MET A 1 6.32 30.68 6.34
C MET A 1 5.64 29.52 7.06
N PRO A 2 5.33 29.62 8.35
CA PRO A 2 4.60 28.58 9.08
C PRO A 2 3.13 28.54 8.63
N LEU A 3 2.62 27.33 8.36
CA LEU A 3 1.21 27.08 8.10
C LEU A 3 0.55 26.70 9.43
N LEU A 4 -0.49 27.43 9.83
CA LEU A 4 -1.31 27.11 11.00
C LEU A 4 -2.62 26.48 10.53
N ILE A 5 -2.92 25.29 11.06
CA ILE A 5 -4.16 24.55 10.77
C ILE A 5 -4.93 24.46 12.08
N ALA A 6 -6.21 24.86 12.05
CA ALA A 6 -7.12 24.77 13.18
C ALA A 6 -8.35 23.95 12.77
N GLU A 7 -8.70 22.97 13.60
CA GLU A 7 -9.92 22.18 13.44
C GLU A 7 -11.07 22.88 14.18
N VAL A 8 -12.16 23.16 13.47
CA VAL A 8 -13.32 23.88 14.02
C VAL A 8 -14.56 23.02 13.79
N PRO A 9 -15.31 22.65 14.84
CA PRO A 9 -16.60 22.00 14.68
C PRO A 9 -17.55 22.84 13.82
N GLU A 10 -18.34 22.23 12.94
CA GLU A 10 -19.22 22.95 12.01
C GLU A 10 -20.14 23.96 12.71
N GLN A 11 -20.70 23.58 13.87
CA GLN A 11 -21.55 24.42 14.71
C GLN A 11 -20.87 25.72 15.18
N SER A 12 -19.53 25.75 15.22
CA SER A 12 -18.71 26.87 15.68
C SER A 12 -18.07 27.66 14.53
N LEU A 13 -18.24 27.21 13.27
CA LEU A 13 -17.58 27.80 12.10
C LEU A 13 -17.87 29.30 11.95
N LYS A 14 -19.13 29.70 12.12
CA LYS A 14 -19.55 31.11 12.00
C LYS A 14 -18.90 32.00 13.07
N GLY A 15 -18.75 31.48 14.29
CA GLY A 15 -18.08 32.17 15.39
C GLY A 15 -16.58 32.29 15.18
N ALA A 16 -15.94 31.21 14.71
CA ALA A 16 -14.52 31.18 14.39
C ALA A 16 -14.15 32.15 13.26
N LEU A 17 -14.93 32.18 12.17
CA LEU A 17 -14.72 33.12 11.07
C LEU A 17 -14.86 34.58 11.53
N LYS A 18 -15.83 34.87 12.41
CA LYS A 18 -16.02 36.20 12.99
C LYS A 18 -14.84 36.62 13.89
N ALA A 19 -14.27 35.68 14.65
CA ALA A 19 -13.11 35.93 15.50
C ALA A 19 -11.81 36.13 14.71
N LEU A 20 -11.69 35.49 13.54
CA LEU A 20 -10.52 35.61 12.66
C LEU A 20 -10.54 36.86 11.75
N ALA A 21 -11.74 37.41 11.49
CA ALA A 21 -11.92 38.55 10.59
C ALA A 21 -11.03 39.79 10.87
N PRO A 22 -10.67 40.15 12.13
CA PRO A 22 -9.77 41.27 12.40
C PRO A 22 -8.29 40.98 12.07
N PHE A 23 -7.90 39.71 11.97
CA PHE A 23 -6.51 39.28 11.88
C PHE A 23 -6.15 38.74 10.50
N VAL A 24 -7.13 38.20 9.77
CA VAL A 24 -6.92 37.58 8.47
C VAL A 24 -7.99 38.08 7.49
N PRO A 25 -7.58 38.74 6.39
CA PRO A 25 -8.49 39.10 5.31
C PRO A 25 -9.24 37.86 4.80
N PRO A 26 -10.55 37.96 4.49
CA PRO A 26 -11.36 36.82 4.05
C PRO A 26 -10.78 36.07 2.84
N GLU A 27 -10.15 36.80 1.93
CA GLU A 27 -9.48 36.29 0.73
C GLU A 27 -8.29 35.35 1.02
N ASN A 28 -7.73 35.40 2.23
CA ASN A 28 -6.64 34.52 2.66
C ASN A 28 -7.12 33.31 3.47
N LEU A 29 -8.43 33.18 3.74
CA LEU A 29 -9.02 32.04 4.44
C LEU A 29 -9.40 30.94 3.44
N LYS A 30 -8.73 29.79 3.53
CA LYS A 30 -9.10 28.59 2.77
C LYS A 30 -9.85 27.62 3.68
N LEU A 31 -11.11 27.37 3.38
CA LEU A 31 -11.93 26.38 4.06
C LEU A 31 -11.70 25.01 3.40
N PHE A 32 -11.37 24.02 4.21
CA PHE A 32 -11.28 22.63 3.78
C PHE A 32 -12.41 21.86 4.45
N SER A 33 -13.24 21.19 3.67
CA SER A 33 -14.19 20.22 4.20
C SER A 33 -13.40 19.00 4.66
N ALA A 34 -13.66 18.52 5.87
CA ALA A 34 -13.20 17.21 6.27
C ALA A 34 -13.87 16.18 5.35
N LEU A 35 -13.12 15.68 4.37
CA LEU A 35 -13.53 14.47 3.67
C LEU A 35 -13.59 13.37 4.72
N ALA A 36 -14.74 12.70 4.84
CA ALA A 36 -14.79 11.46 5.59
C ALA A 36 -13.66 10.57 5.08
N PRO A 37 -12.84 9.97 5.98
CA PRO A 37 -11.94 8.92 5.54
C PRO A 37 -12.77 7.91 4.74
N PRO A 38 -12.26 7.37 3.62
CA PRO A 38 -12.99 6.33 2.91
C PRO A 38 -13.40 5.28 3.93
N GLU A 39 -14.69 4.90 3.91
CA GLU A 39 -15.21 3.86 4.78
C GLU A 39 -14.27 2.66 4.69
N ASP A 40 -13.81 2.16 5.83
CA ASP A 40 -12.98 0.96 5.88
C ASP A 40 -13.70 -0.10 5.05
N GLU A 41 -13.08 -0.55 3.95
CA GLU A 41 -13.62 -1.63 3.11
C GLU A 41 -14.10 -2.73 4.05
N SER A 42 -15.39 -3.05 4.00
CA SER A 42 -15.96 -3.99 4.95
C SER A 42 -15.15 -5.29 4.93
N ASP A 43 -14.96 -5.92 6.09
CA ASP A 43 -14.11 -7.11 6.22
C ASP A 43 -14.51 -8.23 5.23
N ASP A 44 -15.79 -8.25 4.82
CA ASP A 44 -16.36 -9.11 3.80
C ASP A 44 -15.92 -8.76 2.37
N GLU A 45 -15.92 -7.47 2.00
CA GLU A 45 -15.46 -7.02 0.67
C GLU A 45 -13.96 -7.26 0.49
N LEU A 46 -13.16 -6.98 1.53
CA LEU A 46 -11.73 -7.26 1.52
C LEU A 46 -11.46 -8.76 1.41
N THR A 47 -12.27 -9.59 2.08
CA THR A 47 -12.14 -11.05 2.01
C THR A 47 -12.51 -11.59 0.62
N GLN A 48 -13.58 -11.10 0.00
CA GLN A 48 -13.95 -11.48 -1.37
C GLN A 48 -12.88 -11.05 -2.38
N LEU A 49 -12.33 -9.85 -2.23
CA LEU A 49 -11.24 -9.36 -3.07
C LEU A 49 -9.98 -10.23 -2.89
N ALA A 50 -9.64 -10.58 -1.65
CA ALA A 50 -8.51 -11.46 -1.34
C ALA A 50 -8.68 -12.84 -2.00
N GLN A 51 -9.89 -13.43 -1.98
CA GLN A 51 -10.16 -14.69 -2.67
C GLN A 51 -9.92 -14.61 -4.18
N LYS A 52 -10.44 -13.57 -4.84
CA LYS A 52 -10.19 -13.34 -6.28
C LYS A 52 -8.70 -13.21 -6.60
N VAL A 53 -7.96 -12.52 -5.73
CA VAL A 53 -6.51 -12.41 -5.86
C VAL A 53 -5.84 -13.77 -5.71
N VAL A 54 -6.20 -14.55 -4.69
CA VAL A 54 -5.65 -15.89 -4.45
C VAL A 54 -5.84 -16.78 -5.67
N GLU A 55 -7.02 -16.81 -6.25
CA GLU A 55 -7.31 -17.59 -7.47
C GLU A 55 -6.40 -17.19 -8.64
N ALA A 56 -6.17 -15.89 -8.82
CA ALA A 56 -5.31 -15.39 -9.90
C ALA A 56 -3.82 -15.71 -9.65
N VAL A 57 -3.35 -15.58 -8.40
CA VAL A 57 -1.90 -15.69 -8.09
C VAL A 57 -1.43 -17.08 -7.66
N ARG A 58 -2.34 -18.00 -7.34
CA ARG A 58 -2.02 -19.33 -6.80
C ARG A 58 -0.91 -20.01 -7.63
N PRO A 59 0.24 -20.36 -7.02
CA PRO A 59 1.31 -21.02 -7.72
C PRO A 59 0.92 -22.46 -8.09
N LYS A 60 1.19 -22.86 -9.33
CA LYS A 60 1.07 -24.27 -9.75
C LYS A 60 2.26 -25.09 -9.21
N PRO A 61 2.14 -26.41 -9.02
CA PRO A 61 3.26 -27.27 -8.60
C PRO A 61 4.50 -27.14 -9.50
N THR A 62 4.29 -26.84 -10.78
CA THR A 62 5.36 -26.63 -11.78
C THR A 62 6.03 -25.25 -11.72
N GLN A 63 5.62 -24.37 -10.79
CA GLN A 63 6.09 -22.97 -10.69
C GLN A 63 6.76 -22.68 -9.33
N PRO A 64 7.87 -23.36 -8.97
CA PRO A 64 8.52 -23.19 -7.67
C PRO A 64 9.02 -21.76 -7.42
N LEU A 65 9.53 -21.08 -8.46
CA LEU A 65 9.99 -19.70 -8.36
C LEU A 65 8.85 -18.71 -8.04
N ARG A 66 7.64 -18.98 -8.52
CA ARG A 66 6.47 -18.14 -8.22
C ARG A 66 6.05 -18.30 -6.77
N LYS A 67 6.09 -19.52 -6.24
CA LYS A 67 5.83 -19.81 -4.83
C LYS A 67 6.82 -19.06 -3.93
N GLU A 68 8.11 -19.16 -4.23
CA GLU A 68 9.15 -18.46 -3.48
C GLU A 68 9.01 -16.93 -3.57
N ALA A 69 8.73 -16.38 -4.76
CA ALA A 69 8.51 -14.96 -4.94
C ALA A 69 7.30 -14.44 -4.13
N LEU A 70 6.18 -15.18 -4.12
CA LEU A 70 5.01 -14.82 -3.32
C LEU A 70 5.31 -14.88 -1.81
N ARG A 71 6.07 -15.88 -1.35
CA ARG A 71 6.54 -15.94 0.04
C ARG A 71 7.35 -14.71 0.42
N LYS A 72 8.31 -14.32 -0.42
CA LYS A 72 9.14 -13.13 -0.19
C LYS A 72 8.31 -11.86 -0.22
N LEU A 73 7.52 -11.66 -1.26
CA LEU A 73 6.71 -10.44 -1.46
C LEU A 73 5.71 -10.23 -0.31
N LEU A 74 4.92 -11.26 0.01
CA LEU A 74 3.89 -11.18 1.05
C LEU A 74 4.47 -11.37 2.47
N GLY A 75 5.72 -11.83 2.57
CA GLY A 75 6.47 -11.90 3.83
C GLY A 75 7.13 -10.58 4.22
N GLY A 76 7.03 -9.55 3.38
CA GLY A 76 7.63 -8.24 3.65
C GLY A 76 9.14 -8.20 3.40
N HIS A 77 9.59 -8.82 2.30
CA HIS A 77 11.02 -8.93 1.96
C HIS A 77 11.74 -7.57 1.99
N ASP A 78 12.94 -7.57 2.56
CA ASP A 78 13.86 -6.44 2.58
C ASP A 78 15.12 -6.83 1.80
N THR A 79 15.42 -6.12 0.72
CA THR A 79 16.60 -6.43 -0.08
C THR A 79 17.91 -6.01 0.58
N PHE A 80 17.89 -5.09 1.54
CA PHE A 80 19.09 -4.71 2.29
C PHE A 80 19.55 -5.86 3.18
N THR A 81 18.67 -6.38 4.03
CA THR A 81 19.02 -7.47 4.97
C THR A 81 19.28 -8.79 4.24
N ASN A 82 18.59 -9.04 3.13
CA ASN A 82 18.60 -10.34 2.48
C ASN A 82 19.54 -10.43 1.28
N GLN A 83 19.89 -9.30 0.66
CA GLN A 83 20.67 -9.25 -0.61
C GLN A 83 21.72 -8.12 -0.61
N GLY A 84 22.06 -7.54 0.55
CA GLY A 84 23.06 -6.46 0.63
C GLY A 84 22.67 -5.19 -0.13
N GLY A 85 21.38 -5.00 -0.43
CA GLY A 85 20.85 -3.87 -1.19
C GLY A 85 20.57 -4.17 -2.67
N GLU A 86 21.04 -5.31 -3.19
CA GLU A 86 20.78 -5.72 -4.57
C GLU A 86 19.35 -6.17 -4.82
N ALA A 87 18.90 -6.13 -6.08
CA ALA A 87 17.58 -6.62 -6.44
C ALA A 87 17.50 -8.15 -6.31
N ASP A 88 16.57 -8.66 -5.50
CA ASP A 88 16.36 -10.11 -5.35
C ASP A 88 16.00 -10.74 -6.72
N PRO A 89 16.78 -11.73 -7.20
CA PRO A 89 16.60 -12.29 -8.53
C PRO A 89 15.30 -13.08 -8.67
N VAL A 90 14.80 -13.68 -7.58
CA VAL A 90 13.54 -14.44 -7.57
C VAL A 90 12.36 -13.48 -7.72
N LEU A 91 12.37 -12.39 -6.97
CA LEU A 91 11.37 -11.32 -7.13
C LEU A 91 11.44 -10.72 -8.54
N ARG A 92 12.63 -10.37 -9.04
CA ARG A 92 12.81 -9.80 -10.37
C ARG A 92 12.22 -10.68 -11.48
N ASN A 93 12.47 -11.99 -11.43
CA ASN A 93 12.03 -12.93 -12.45
C ASN A 93 10.53 -13.23 -12.37
N ALA A 94 9.97 -13.30 -11.17
CA ALA A 94 8.57 -13.64 -10.97
C ALA A 94 7.61 -12.43 -11.02
N MET A 95 8.11 -11.20 -10.85
CA MET A 95 7.26 -10.00 -10.74
C MET A 95 6.39 -9.78 -11.96
N GLY A 96 6.93 -9.98 -13.16
CA GLY A 96 6.18 -9.84 -14.41
C GLY A 96 5.03 -10.84 -14.50
N ALA A 97 5.26 -12.09 -14.11
CA ALA A 97 4.23 -13.14 -14.11
C ALA A 97 3.15 -12.87 -13.05
N ILE A 98 3.54 -12.42 -11.85
CA ILE A 98 2.61 -12.05 -10.78
C ILE A 98 1.77 -10.84 -11.21
N SER A 99 2.39 -9.80 -11.76
CA SER A 99 1.69 -8.62 -12.26
C SER A 99 0.70 -8.98 -13.37
N LYS A 100 1.11 -9.81 -14.34
CA LYS A 100 0.22 -10.30 -15.41
C LYS A 100 -0.99 -11.05 -14.86
N ALA A 101 -0.79 -11.89 -13.85
CA ALA A 101 -1.90 -12.60 -13.22
C ALA A 101 -2.85 -11.64 -12.49
N LEU A 102 -2.32 -10.64 -11.77
CA LEU A 102 -3.13 -9.68 -11.02
C LEU A 102 -3.91 -8.70 -11.92
N ARG A 103 -3.52 -8.52 -13.18
CA ARG A 103 -4.29 -7.71 -14.13
C ARG A 103 -5.71 -8.23 -14.35
N THR A 104 -5.97 -9.54 -14.17
CA THR A 104 -7.33 -10.09 -14.26
C THR A 104 -8.24 -9.59 -13.13
N VAL A 105 -7.67 -9.06 -12.05
CA VAL A 105 -8.38 -8.55 -10.89
C VAL A 105 -8.39 -7.01 -10.86
N PHE A 106 -7.26 -6.36 -11.15
CA PHE A 106 -7.09 -4.91 -10.91
C PHE A 106 -7.06 -4.03 -12.17
N ALA A 107 -7.12 -4.60 -13.38
CA ALA A 107 -7.15 -3.89 -14.66
C ALA A 107 -6.07 -2.78 -14.83
N HIS A 108 -4.98 -2.81 -14.07
CA HIS A 108 -3.92 -1.79 -14.12
C HIS A 108 -2.51 -2.37 -13.91
N ASP A 109 -1.49 -1.66 -14.36
CA ASP A 109 -0.10 -2.15 -14.42
C ASP A 109 0.62 -2.22 -13.07
N GLN A 110 0.13 -1.48 -12.07
CA GLN A 110 0.70 -1.48 -10.72
C GLN A 110 0.01 -2.46 -9.77
N ALA A 111 -0.61 -3.52 -10.28
CA ALA A 111 -1.44 -4.45 -9.52
C ALA A 111 -0.70 -5.10 -8.32
N VAL A 112 0.60 -5.34 -8.45
CA VAL A 112 1.45 -5.85 -7.36
C VAL A 112 1.47 -4.90 -6.16
N ARG A 113 1.41 -3.58 -6.38
CA ARG A 113 1.44 -2.57 -5.30
C ARG A 113 0.19 -2.62 -4.42
N ARG A 114 -0.90 -3.23 -4.89
CA ARG A 114 -2.08 -3.53 -4.06
C ARG A 114 -1.78 -4.58 -2.99
N LEU A 115 -0.75 -5.41 -3.17
CA LEU A 115 -0.35 -6.45 -2.22
C LEU A 115 0.87 -6.08 -1.39
N ALA A 116 1.87 -5.45 -2.00
CA ALA A 116 3.05 -4.97 -1.29
C ALA A 116 3.61 -3.72 -1.95
N ILE A 117 3.85 -2.69 -1.15
CA ILE A 117 4.35 -1.39 -1.59
C ILE A 117 5.89 -1.39 -1.47
N PRO A 118 6.64 -1.31 -2.59
CA PRO A 118 8.09 -1.18 -2.53
C PRO A 118 8.47 0.22 -2.04
N LYS A 119 9.25 0.28 -0.97
CA LYS A 119 9.82 1.52 -0.42
C LYS A 119 11.33 1.47 -0.58
N LYS A 120 11.87 2.38 -1.40
CA LYS A 120 13.31 2.57 -1.50
C LYS A 120 13.80 3.16 -0.17
N THR A 121 14.80 2.52 0.41
CA THR A 121 15.49 2.98 1.61
C THR A 121 16.82 3.61 1.22
N GLN A 122 17.26 4.56 2.03
CA GLN A 122 18.50 5.30 1.82
C GLN A 122 19.33 5.27 3.11
N PHE A 123 20.64 5.38 2.96
CA PHE A 123 21.55 5.69 4.07
C PHE A 123 21.42 7.17 4.45
N PRO A 124 21.97 7.60 5.62
CA PRO A 124 21.90 8.99 6.06
C PRO A 124 22.56 10.00 5.09
N ASP A 125 23.47 9.54 4.25
CA ASP A 125 24.14 10.32 3.19
C ASP A 125 23.30 10.42 1.89
N GLY A 126 22.10 9.82 1.87
CA GLY A 126 21.19 9.80 0.72
C GLY A 126 21.48 8.70 -0.30
N THR A 127 22.51 7.88 -0.11
CA THR A 127 22.82 6.77 -1.02
C THR A 127 21.78 5.65 -0.92
N TYR A 128 21.49 4.98 -2.05
CA TYR A 128 20.50 3.90 -2.10
C TYR A 128 20.95 2.71 -1.25
N ARG A 129 20.10 2.27 -0.33
CA ARG A 129 20.37 1.17 0.60
C ARG A 129 19.70 -0.13 0.19
N GLY A 130 18.53 -0.07 -0.42
CA GLY A 130 17.73 -1.25 -0.73
C GLY A 130 16.25 -0.93 -0.86
N THR A 131 15.44 -1.94 -1.06
CA THR A 131 13.98 -1.83 -1.16
C THR A 131 13.32 -2.73 -0.12
N VAL A 132 12.45 -2.14 0.69
CA VAL A 132 11.59 -2.85 1.64
C VAL A 132 10.20 -2.97 1.04
N TYR A 133 9.64 -4.17 1.01
CA TYR A 133 8.28 -4.41 0.55
C TYR A 133 7.32 -4.36 1.74
N SER A 134 6.59 -3.26 1.89
CA SER A 134 5.57 -3.11 2.95
C SER A 134 4.29 -3.82 2.52
N VAL A 135 3.92 -4.90 3.21
CA VAL A 135 2.70 -5.66 2.91
C VAL A 135 1.47 -4.81 3.23
N THR A 136 0.49 -4.77 2.32
CA THR A 136 -0.79 -4.07 2.51
C THR A 136 -1.77 -4.94 3.31
N PRO A 137 -2.89 -4.40 3.82
CA PRO A 137 -3.94 -5.21 4.45
C PRO A 137 -4.44 -6.34 3.53
N LEU A 138 -4.69 -6.02 2.25
CA LEU A 138 -5.04 -7.01 1.24
C LEU A 138 -3.94 -8.07 1.04
N GLY A 139 -2.67 -7.65 0.96
CA GLY A 139 -1.54 -8.58 0.83
C GLY A 139 -1.41 -9.51 2.03
N ALA A 140 -1.67 -9.02 3.24
CA ALA A 140 -1.67 -9.84 4.45
C ALA A 140 -2.80 -10.88 4.40
N ARG A 141 -4.02 -10.48 4.01
CA ARG A 141 -5.15 -11.41 3.88
C ARG A 141 -4.89 -12.49 2.83
N VAL A 142 -4.34 -12.11 1.67
CA VAL A 142 -3.94 -13.04 0.59
C VAL A 142 -2.86 -14.02 1.07
N ARG A 143 -1.88 -13.55 1.84
CA ARG A 143 -0.85 -14.41 2.44
C ARG A 143 -1.46 -15.47 3.32
N ASP A 144 -2.38 -15.07 4.19
CA ASP A 144 -2.94 -15.95 5.21
C ASP A 144 -3.83 -17.02 4.55
N LEU A 145 -4.59 -16.65 3.50
CA LEU A 145 -5.32 -17.60 2.66
C LEU A 145 -4.39 -18.58 1.93
N LEU A 146 -3.32 -18.11 1.27
CA LEU A 146 -2.37 -18.98 0.57
C LEU A 146 -1.63 -19.93 1.52
N LYS A 147 -1.36 -19.50 2.76
CA LYS A 147 -0.77 -20.35 3.81
C LYS A 147 -1.75 -21.41 4.29
N ALA A 148 -3.01 -21.06 4.51
CA ALA A 148 -4.05 -22.02 4.91
C ALA A 148 -4.20 -23.14 3.88
N GLU A 149 -4.06 -22.81 2.59
CA GLU A 149 -4.10 -23.75 1.47
C GLU A 149 -2.77 -24.52 1.22
N LYS A 150 -1.72 -24.25 2.00
CA LYS A 150 -0.34 -24.76 1.79
C LYS A 150 0.25 -24.43 0.42
N ALA A 151 -0.30 -23.41 -0.25
CA ALA A 151 0.18 -22.93 -1.55
C ALA A 151 1.50 -22.17 -1.41
N ILE A 152 1.68 -21.45 -0.31
CA ILE A 152 2.93 -20.83 0.13
C ILE A 152 3.26 -21.21 1.57
#